data_AF-A0A9N7RL05-F1
#
_entry.id   AF-A0A9N7RL05-F1
#
_cell.length_a   1.000
_cell.length_b   1.000
_cell.length_c   1.000
_cell.angle_alpha   90.00
_cell.angle_beta   90.00
_cell.angle_gamma   90.00
#
_symmetry.space_group_name_H-M   'P 1'
#
loop_
_entity.id
_entity.type
_entity.pdbx_description
1 polymer ?
#
loop_
_entity_poly.entity_id
_entity_poly.type
_entity_poly.pdbx_seq_one_letter_code
_entity_poly.pdbx_strand_id
1 'polypeptide(L)'
;AYVYHSSSSECAAFLSNYDTENVVKVFFNNRHYKLHPKSISILANCQDVIFNTAVVGVQTSHMRMISSGIEFSGWESFNEDLTSSDGSSTFTARGLMEQIDVTNDYTDYLWYTT
;
A
#
# COMPACT_ATOMS: atom_id res chain seq x y z
N ALA A 1 -26.40 -12.03 -7.09
CA ALA A 1 -26.17 -11.09 -8.20
C ALA A 1 -26.72 -9.74 -7.79
N TYR A 2 -26.01 -8.65 -8.08
CA TYR A 2 -26.53 -7.29 -7.92
C TYR A 2 -26.88 -6.76 -9.31
N VAL A 3 -28.12 -6.33 -9.52
CA VAL A 3 -28.63 -5.92 -10.83
C VAL A 3 -29.23 -4.54 -10.71
N TYR A 4 -28.86 -3.66 -11.62
CA TYR A 4 -29.31 -2.29 -11.69
C TYR A 4 -29.98 -2.06 -13.03
N HIS A 5 -31.16 -1.47 -13.01
CA HIS A 5 -31.93 -1.10 -14.18
C HIS A 5 -32.14 0.42 -14.20
N SER A 6 -32.01 1.01 -15.38
CA SER A 6 -32.43 2.39 -15.64
C SER A 6 -33.88 2.43 -16.10
N SER A 7 -34.54 3.57 -15.93
CA SER A 7 -35.86 3.85 -16.51
C SER A 7 -35.86 3.76 -18.05
N SER A 8 -34.69 3.90 -18.68
CA SER A 8 -34.46 3.80 -20.13
C SER A 8 -34.27 2.37 -20.66
N SER A 9 -34.54 1.32 -19.86
CA SER A 9 -34.29 -0.11 -20.16
C SER A 9 -32.82 -0.55 -20.18
N GLU A 10 -31.89 0.32 -19.82
CA GLU A 10 -30.48 -0.05 -19.63
C GLU A 10 -30.29 -0.93 -18.40
N CYS A 11 -29.36 -1.87 -18.47
CA CYS A 11 -29.13 -2.87 -17.41
C CYS A 11 -27.64 -3.06 -17.15
N ALA A 12 -27.25 -3.10 -15.88
CA ALA A 12 -25.91 -3.49 -15.45
C ALA A 12 -26.01 -4.55 -14.34
N ALA A 13 -25.17 -5.57 -14.39
CA ALA A 13 -25.16 -6.62 -13.38
C ALA A 13 -23.75 -6.93 -12.87
N PHE A 14 -23.67 -7.29 -11.60
CA PHE A 14 -22.47 -7.72 -10.90
C PHE A 14 -22.70 -9.14 -10.38
N LEU A 15 -21.93 -10.09 -10.90
CA LEU A 15 -21.95 -11.49 -10.50
C LEU A 15 -20.73 -11.78 -9.63
N SER A 16 -20.95 -11.92 -8.32
CA SER A 16 -19.91 -12.18 -7.32
C SER A 16 -19.80 -13.65 -7.00
N ASN A 17 -18.57 -14.17 -6.99
CA ASN A 17 -18.22 -15.43 -6.35
C ASN A 17 -17.40 -15.13 -5.09
N TYR A 18 -17.98 -15.42 -3.93
CA TYR A 18 -17.34 -15.26 -2.63
C TYR A 18 -16.55 -16.50 -2.19
N ASP A 19 -16.68 -17.63 -2.90
CA ASP A 19 -15.87 -18.81 -2.64
C ASP A 19 -14.38 -18.46 -2.82
N THR A 20 -13.57 -18.90 -1.86
CA THR A 20 -12.16 -18.51 -1.78
C THR A 20 -11.24 -19.36 -2.64
N GLU A 21 -11.71 -20.53 -3.08
CA GLU A 21 -10.89 -21.57 -3.69
C GLU A 21 -11.47 -22.04 -5.03
N ASN A 22 -12.79 -22.10 -5.14
CA ASN A 22 -13.45 -22.78 -6.24
C ASN A 22 -13.99 -21.81 -7.29
N VAL A 23 -13.79 -22.21 -8.55
CA VAL A 23 -14.49 -21.60 -9.67
C VAL A 23 -15.93 -22.08 -9.67
N VAL A 24 -16.89 -21.16 -9.69
CA VAL A 24 -18.32 -21.48 -9.69
C VAL A 24 -18.92 -21.15 -11.05
N LYS A 25 -19.81 -22.02 -11.54
CA LYS A 25 -20.64 -21.76 -12.72
C LYS A 25 -22.02 -21.35 -12.26
N VAL A 26 -22.45 -20.14 -12.60
CA VAL A 26 -23.77 -19.60 -12.22
C VAL A 26 -24.64 -19.46 -13.47
N PHE A 27 -25.95 -19.65 -13.31
CA PHE A 27 -26.93 -19.38 -14.36
C PHE A 27 -27.59 -18.02 -14.09
N PHE A 28 -27.49 -17.10 -15.04
CA PHE A 28 -28.04 -15.75 -14.94
C PHE A 28 -28.51 -15.29 -16.33
N ASN A 29 -29.68 -14.66 -16.42
CA ASN A 29 -30.25 -14.13 -17.67
C ASN A 29 -30.18 -15.12 -18.86
N ASN A 30 -30.60 -16.35 -18.61
CA ASN A 30 -30.60 -17.46 -19.58
C ASN A 30 -29.21 -17.86 -20.14
N ARG A 31 -28.13 -17.47 -19.46
CA ARG A 31 -26.75 -17.79 -19.81
C ARG A 31 -25.98 -18.33 -18.60
N HIS A 32 -24.92 -19.08 -18.88
CA HIS A 32 -24.02 -19.56 -17.84
C HIS A 32 -22.75 -18.70 -17.78
N TYR A 33 -22.36 -18.29 -16.58
CA TYR A 33 -21.14 -17.53 -16.33
C TYR A 33 -20.19 -18.31 -15.44
N LYS A 34 -18.91 -18.37 -15.81
CA LYS A 34 -17.85 -18.95 -15.01
C LYS A 34 -17.22 -17.82 -14.19
N LEU A 35 -17.28 -17.93 -12.87
CA LEU A 35 -16.76 -16.94 -11.93
C LEU A 35 -15.56 -17.50 -11.19
N HIS A 36 -14.41 -16.83 -11.30
CA HIS A 36 -13.21 -17.18 -10.55
C HIS A 36 -13.41 -16.99 -9.04
N PRO A 37 -12.61 -17.65 -8.19
CA PRO A 37 -12.67 -17.46 -6.74
C PRO A 37 -12.46 -15.99 -6.36
N LYS A 38 -13.14 -15.51 -5.32
CA LYS A 38 -13.09 -14.13 -4.81
C LYS A 38 -13.18 -13.06 -5.91
N SER A 39 -14.04 -13.27 -6.90
CA SER A 39 -14.12 -12.37 -8.05
C SER A 39 -15.52 -11.83 -8.28
N ILE A 40 -15.59 -10.66 -8.92
CA ILE A 40 -16.82 -10.06 -9.41
C ILE A 40 -16.69 -9.91 -10.93
N SER A 41 -17.61 -10.52 -11.67
CA SER A 41 -17.81 -10.23 -13.10
C SER A 41 -18.81 -9.10 -13.28
N ILE A 42 -18.43 -8.07 -14.03
CA ILE A 42 -19.24 -6.92 -14.39
C ILE A 42 -19.80 -7.14 -15.78
N LEU A 43 -21.13 -7.16 -15.89
CA LEU A 43 -21.84 -7.39 -17.14
C LEU A 43 -22.42 -6.09 -17.66
N ALA A 44 -21.98 -5.67 -18.85
CA ALA A 44 -22.69 -4.67 -19.63
C ALA A 44 -24.00 -5.27 -20.14
N ASN A 45 -25.08 -4.48 -20.09
CA ASN A 45 -26.42 -4.87 -20.56
C ASN A 45 -26.94 -6.15 -19.90
N CYS A 46 -26.44 -6.52 -18.71
CA CYS A 46 -26.76 -7.76 -18.00
C CYS A 46 -26.55 -9.04 -18.83
N GLN A 47 -25.67 -8.98 -19.83
CA GLN A 47 -25.37 -10.11 -20.71
C GLN A 47 -23.86 -10.31 -20.90
N ASP A 48 -23.13 -9.27 -21.30
CA ASP A 48 -21.75 -9.41 -21.74
C ASP A 48 -20.78 -9.04 -20.62
N VAL A 49 -19.92 -9.98 -20.23
CA VAL A 49 -18.89 -9.71 -19.22
C VAL A 49 -17.82 -8.82 -19.83
N ILE A 50 -17.76 -7.57 -19.38
CA ILE A 50 -16.78 -6.58 -19.84
C ILE A 50 -15.55 -6.51 -18.94
N PHE A 51 -15.68 -6.97 -17.69
CA PHE A 51 -14.58 -6.98 -16.72
C PHE A 51 -14.79 -8.07 -15.68
N ASN A 52 -13.69 -8.67 -15.21
CA ASN A 52 -13.70 -9.53 -14.03
C ASN A 52 -12.50 -9.17 -13.15
N THR A 53 -12.72 -9.01 -11.84
CA THR A 53 -11.68 -8.55 -10.90
C THR A 53 -10.51 -9.52 -10.73
N ALA A 54 -10.63 -10.79 -11.10
CA ALA A 54 -9.55 -11.78 -11.06
C ALA A 54 -8.86 -11.98 -12.41
N VAL A 55 -9.37 -11.38 -13.50
CA VAL A 55 -8.75 -11.46 -14.83
C VAL A 55 -7.95 -10.19 -15.07
N VAL A 56 -6.64 -10.28 -14.92
CA VAL A 56 -5.72 -9.16 -15.13
C VAL A 56 -5.29 -9.12 -16.61
N GLY A 57 -5.77 -8.12 -17.35
CA GLY A 57 -5.46 -7.93 -18.77
C GLY A 57 -4.23 -7.07 -19.06
N VAL A 58 -3.47 -6.69 -18.02
CA VAL A 58 -2.30 -5.82 -18.12
C VAL A 58 -1.03 -6.57 -17.72
N GLN A 59 0.10 -6.19 -18.30
CA GLN A 59 1.39 -6.77 -17.91
C GLN A 59 1.83 -6.26 -16.55
N THR A 60 2.30 -7.16 -15.69
CA THR A 60 2.91 -6.82 -14.41
C THR A 60 4.40 -6.55 -14.58
N SER A 61 4.94 -5.56 -13.87
CA SER A 61 6.37 -5.30 -13.81
C SER A 61 6.99 -5.90 -12.56
N HIS A 62 8.23 -6.38 -12.67
CA HIS A 62 9.05 -6.81 -11.54
C HIS A 62 10.17 -5.80 -11.32
N MET A 63 10.12 -5.10 -10.18
CA MET A 63 11.14 -4.13 -9.82
C MET A 63 12.47 -4.84 -9.55
N ARG A 64 13.57 -4.27 -10.07
CA ARG A 64 14.93 -4.72 -9.78
C ARG A 64 15.80 -3.51 -9.49
N MET A 65 16.58 -3.61 -8.42
CA MET A 65 17.63 -2.66 -8.10
C MET A 65 18.95 -3.30 -8.51
N ILE A 66 19.50 -2.86 -9.63
CA ILE A 66 20.80 -3.33 -10.14
C ILE A 66 21.80 -2.21 -9.91
N SER A 67 22.95 -2.54 -9.30
CA SER A 67 24.02 -1.57 -9.13
C SER A 67 24.44 -1.01 -10.49
N SER A 68 24.59 0.31 -10.59
CA SER A 68 25.04 0.98 -11.81
C SER A 68 26.50 0.70 -12.15
N GLY A 69 27.25 0.04 -11.26
CA GLY A 69 28.69 -0.20 -11.39
C GLY A 69 29.54 1.07 -11.21
N ILE A 70 28.92 2.19 -10.83
CA ILE A 70 29.61 3.43 -10.48
C ILE A 70 30.18 3.26 -9.07
N GLU A 71 31.50 3.30 -8.96
CA GLU A 71 32.17 3.32 -7.66
C GLU A 71 32.12 4.74 -7.07
N PHE A 72 31.47 4.88 -5.92
CA PHE A 72 31.55 6.09 -5.13
C PHE A 72 32.89 6.10 -4.38
N SER A 73 33.86 6.85 -4.90
CA SER A 73 35.16 7.08 -4.25
C SER A 73 35.28 8.54 -3.79
N GLY A 74 36.12 8.79 -2.78
CA GLY A 74 36.34 10.14 -2.23
C GLY A 74 35.45 10.53 -1.05
N TRP A 75 34.90 9.57 -0.32
CA TRP A 75 34.22 9.85 0.95
C TRP A 75 35.21 10.36 1.99
N GLU A 76 34.88 11.50 2.60
CA GLU A 76 35.51 11.98 3.81
C GLU A 76 34.65 11.63 5.03
N SER A 77 35.28 11.53 6.19
CA SER A 77 34.58 11.24 7.45
C SER A 77 35.00 12.24 8.51
N PHE A 78 34.04 12.63 9.34
CA PHE A 78 34.26 13.41 10.54
C PHE A 78 33.60 12.67 11.70
N ASN A 79 34.36 12.43 12.76
CA ASN A 79 33.83 11.81 13.97
C ASN A 79 33.25 12.91 14.85
N GLU A 80 31.95 12.83 15.10
CA GLU A 80 31.28 13.71 16.05
C GLU A 80 31.80 13.46 17.47
N ASP A 81 32.12 14.53 18.20
CA ASP A 81 32.68 14.43 19.54
C ASP A 81 31.58 14.25 20.60
N LEU A 82 31.59 13.08 21.22
CA LEU A 82 30.69 12.72 22.33
C LEU A 82 31.06 13.42 23.66
N THR A 83 32.27 13.99 23.75
CA THR A 83 32.82 14.56 24.99
C THR A 83 32.65 16.08 25.09
N SER A 84 32.15 16.72 24.04
CA SER A 84 31.85 18.15 24.00
C SER A 84 30.58 18.49 24.80
N SER A 85 30.58 18.14 26.09
CA SER A 85 29.82 18.89 27.09
C SER A 85 30.51 20.24 27.29
N ASP A 86 30.72 21.00 26.23
CA ASP A 86 31.08 22.40 26.37
C ASP A 86 29.87 23.01 27.06
N GLY A 87 29.97 23.35 28.35
CA GLY A 87 28.85 23.61 29.26
C GLY A 87 27.91 24.75 28.85
N SER A 88 28.08 25.29 27.64
CA SER A 88 27.20 26.24 26.97
C SER A 88 25.98 25.60 26.30
N SER A 89 26.01 24.32 25.89
CA SER A 89 24.92 23.66 25.14
C SER A 89 24.13 22.61 25.94
N THR A 90 24.52 22.32 27.18
CA THR A 90 23.83 21.36 28.06
C THR A 90 22.91 22.09 29.05
N PHE A 91 21.81 21.43 29.42
CA PHE A 91 20.93 21.89 30.50
C PHE A 91 20.74 20.76 31.52
N THR A 92 20.24 21.08 32.71
CA THR A 92 20.02 20.11 33.79
C THR A 92 18.56 20.06 34.22
N ALA A 93 18.10 18.86 34.59
CA ALA A 93 16.77 18.61 35.11
C ALA A 93 16.84 17.61 36.27
N ARG A 94 15.90 17.69 37.22
CA ARG A 94 15.74 16.68 38.26
C ARG A 94 14.88 15.53 37.72
N GLY A 95 15.54 14.45 37.30
CA GLY A 95 14.88 13.27 36.72
C GLY A 95 14.96 13.21 35.20
N LEU A 96 14.40 12.16 34.63
CA LEU A 96 14.36 11.95 33.18
C LEU A 96 13.25 12.82 32.56
N MET A 97 13.58 13.52 31.48
CA MET A 97 12.64 14.32 30.69
C MET A 97 12.15 13.55 29.46
N GLU A 98 10.99 13.90 28.91
CA GLU A 98 10.47 13.32 27.66
C GLU A 98 11.17 13.97 26.44
N GLN A 99 11.44 13.19 25.39
CA GLN A 99 12.29 13.63 24.29
C GLN A 99 11.65 14.71 23.42
N ILE A 100 10.37 14.56 23.04
CA ILE A 100 9.68 15.55 22.20
C ILE A 100 9.48 16.85 22.96
N ASP A 101 9.17 16.81 24.24
CA ASP A 101 9.05 17.99 25.10
C ASP A 101 10.38 18.77 25.18
N VAL A 102 11.51 18.06 25.18
CA VAL A 102 12.85 18.67 25.20
C VAL A 102 13.30 19.17 23.83
N THR A 103 13.15 18.38 22.76
CA THR A 103 13.64 18.73 21.43
C THR A 103 12.66 19.56 20.61
N ASN A 104 11.38 19.58 21.01
CA ASN A 104 10.27 20.17 20.29
C ASN A 104 10.22 19.73 18.81
N ASP A 105 10.54 18.45 18.54
CA ASP A 105 10.63 17.85 17.21
C ASP A 105 11.60 18.58 16.25
N TYR A 106 12.54 19.35 16.79
CA TYR A 106 13.53 20.06 15.99
C TYR A 106 14.69 19.15 15.54
N THR A 107 14.93 18.06 16.28
CA THR A 107 16.00 17.10 16.01
C THR A 107 15.58 15.69 16.47
N ASP A 108 16.07 14.69 15.75
CA ASP A 108 15.89 13.26 16.08
C ASP A 108 16.72 12.84 17.31
N TYR A 109 17.71 13.63 17.71
CA TYR A 109 18.73 13.26 18.69
C TYR A 109 18.59 14.05 20.01
N LEU A 110 18.62 13.32 21.13
CA LEU A 110 18.72 13.88 22.48
C LEU A 110 19.68 13.04 23.34
N TRP A 111 20.69 13.69 23.94
CA TRP A 111 21.65 13.05 24.83
C TRP A 111 21.16 13.10 26.29
N TYR A 112 21.03 11.95 26.94
CA TYR A 112 20.77 11.85 28.38
C TYR A 112 22.09 11.56 29.12
N THR A 113 22.53 12.49 29.95
CA THR A 113 23.73 12.38 30.79
C THR A 113 23.37 12.64 32.26
N THR A 114 24.09 12.03 33.20
CA THR A 114 23.85 12.15 34.66
C THR A 114 25.13 12.40 35.44
#